data_AF-A0A2S1Z707-F1
#
_entry.id   AF-A0A2S1Z707-F1
#
_cell.length_a   1.000
_cell.length_b   1.000
_cell.length_c   1.000
_cell.angle_alpha   90.00
_cell.angle_beta   90.00
_cell.angle_gamma   90.00
#
_symmetry.space_group_name_H-M   'P 1'
#
loop_
_entity.id
_entity.type
_entity.pdbx_description
1 polymer ?
#
loop_
_entity_poly.entity_id
_entity_poly.type
_entity_poly.pdbx_seq_one_letter_code
_entity_poly.pdbx_strand_id
1 'polypeptide(L)'
;MGYGFPIAKFFRIVNRQTGVCLSAASGGRTYVDASHLAGGVSYSHTNDQHLAVGPVKGARGEVWFLDDRARGSFVEASCLVNANKDIRTAYTLHAGPRDESTITYGPDELGLIGWGQKGQTQWVAGDGRIWPEPRSDKFITVLWDGRKHGIGLADHADENQHWTFQEVELPGESVPTERLGIYEQSPPGTDLSKWRKRM
;
A
#
# COMPACT_ATOMS: atom_id res chain seq x y z
N MET A 1 14.48 -2.76 -10.15
CA MET A 1 14.73 -4.03 -9.42
C MET A 1 13.48 -4.28 -8.61
N GLY A 2 12.97 -5.51 -8.55
CA GLY A 2 11.68 -5.79 -7.90
C GLY A 2 11.70 -5.94 -6.39
N TYR A 3 12.86 -5.78 -5.74
CA TYR A 3 13.01 -5.93 -4.28
C TYR A 3 12.29 -7.19 -3.73
N GLY A 4 12.32 -8.29 -4.48
CA GLY A 4 11.65 -9.56 -4.14
C GLY A 4 10.14 -9.65 -4.41
N PHE A 5 9.49 -8.59 -4.87
CA PHE A 5 8.09 -8.59 -5.28
C PHE A 5 7.90 -8.87 -6.79
N PRO A 6 6.69 -9.30 -7.21
CA PRO A 6 6.31 -9.32 -8.62
C PRO A 6 6.39 -7.92 -9.25
N ILE A 7 7.09 -7.80 -10.38
CA ILE A 7 7.31 -6.53 -11.09
C ILE A 7 6.27 -6.37 -12.20
N ALA A 8 5.71 -5.17 -12.34
CA ALA A 8 4.72 -4.85 -13.38
C ALA A 8 3.50 -5.78 -13.37
N LYS A 9 3.17 -6.32 -12.19
CA LYS A 9 2.08 -7.26 -11.93
C LYS A 9 1.23 -6.79 -10.76
N PHE A 10 -0.07 -7.03 -10.85
CA PHE A 10 -0.95 -6.96 -9.69
C PHE A 10 -0.90 -8.29 -8.93
N PHE A 11 -0.96 -8.24 -7.61
CA PHE A 11 -0.91 -9.43 -6.78
C PHE A 11 -1.66 -9.25 -5.46
N ARG A 12 -2.10 -10.36 -4.86
CA ARG A 12 -2.49 -10.42 -3.45
C ARG A 12 -1.27 -10.81 -2.61
N ILE A 13 -1.24 -10.31 -1.38
CA ILE A 13 -0.24 -10.66 -0.37
C ILE A 13 -0.94 -11.54 0.65
N VAL A 14 -0.66 -12.86 0.61
CA VAL A 14 -1.36 -13.86 1.41
C VAL A 14 -0.39 -14.56 2.34
N ASN A 15 -0.70 -14.55 3.64
CA ASN A 15 0.12 -15.23 4.64
C ASN A 15 0.05 -16.74 4.41
N ARG A 16 1.22 -17.38 4.32
CA ARG A 16 1.35 -18.80 3.98
C ARG A 16 0.70 -19.70 5.03
N GLN A 17 0.79 -19.33 6.30
CA GLN A 17 0.35 -20.16 7.41
C GLN A 17 -1.15 -19.99 7.70
N THR A 18 -1.58 -18.74 7.79
CA THR A 18 -2.96 -18.40 8.22
C THR A 18 -3.93 -18.25 7.05
N GLY A 19 -3.43 -18.13 5.82
CA GLY A 19 -4.25 -17.91 4.62
C GLY A 19 -4.91 -16.52 4.55
N VAL A 20 -4.60 -15.63 5.50
CA VAL A 20 -5.14 -14.27 5.51
C VAL A 20 -4.46 -13.39 4.47
N CYS A 21 -5.25 -12.53 3.85
CA CYS A 21 -4.84 -11.58 2.83
C CYS A 21 -4.71 -10.18 3.42
N LEU A 22 -3.64 -9.49 3.04
CA LEU A 22 -3.50 -8.06 3.28
C LEU A 22 -4.45 -7.28 2.37
N SER A 23 -5.18 -6.32 2.93
CA SER A 23 -6.15 -5.53 2.17
C SER A 23 -6.25 -4.09 2.65
N ALA A 24 -6.67 -3.20 1.76
CA ALA A 24 -7.14 -1.86 2.08
C ALA A 24 -8.67 -1.84 2.05
N ALA A 25 -9.29 -1.77 3.21
CA ALA A 25 -10.74 -1.79 3.35
C ALA A 25 -11.31 -0.37 3.31
N SER A 26 -12.42 -0.19 2.59
CA SER A 26 -13.17 1.07 2.54
C SER A 26 -13.86 1.37 3.88
N GLY A 27 -13.93 2.66 4.24
CA GLY A 27 -14.61 3.11 5.46
C GLY A 27 -13.68 3.34 6.66
N GLY A 28 -12.38 3.54 6.42
CA GLY A 28 -11.46 4.07 7.44
C GLY A 28 -11.67 5.58 7.65
N ARG A 29 -10.85 6.21 8.50
CA ARG A 29 -10.61 7.67 8.46
C ARG A 29 -9.16 7.85 8.02
N THR A 30 -8.93 8.62 6.96
CA THR A 30 -7.59 8.95 6.46
C THR A 30 -7.56 10.44 6.19
N TYR A 31 -6.95 11.19 7.08
CA TYR A 31 -6.71 12.61 6.86
C TYR A 31 -5.50 12.77 5.94
N VAL A 32 -5.60 13.68 4.97
CA VAL A 32 -4.49 14.07 4.11
C VAL A 32 -4.07 15.44 4.59
N ASP A 33 -2.78 15.63 4.89
CA ASP A 33 -2.27 16.94 5.23
C ASP A 33 -2.35 17.87 4.00
N ALA A 34 -3.22 18.87 4.08
CA ALA A 34 -3.38 19.93 3.08
C ALA A 34 -2.65 21.22 3.49
N SER A 35 -1.72 21.17 4.44
CA SER A 35 -0.97 22.34 4.96
C SER A 35 -0.17 23.10 3.90
N HIS A 36 0.10 22.51 2.73
CA HIS A 36 0.71 23.19 1.59
C HIS A 36 -0.26 24.04 0.74
N LEU A 37 -1.57 23.95 0.98
CA LEU A 37 -2.59 24.78 0.33
C LEU A 37 -2.94 25.94 1.27
N ALA A 38 -2.63 27.16 0.84
CA ALA A 38 -3.01 28.38 1.54
C ALA A 38 -4.53 28.38 1.79
N GLY A 39 -4.96 28.18 3.04
CA GLY A 39 -6.38 28.20 3.42
C GLY A 39 -6.87 27.10 4.35
N GLY A 40 -6.03 26.18 4.85
CA GLY A 40 -6.28 25.39 6.08
C GLY A 40 -7.71 24.84 6.24
N VAL A 41 -8.22 24.14 5.23
CA VAL A 41 -9.48 23.38 5.35
C VAL A 41 -9.11 21.91 5.56
N SER A 42 -9.56 21.32 6.67
CA SER A 42 -9.50 19.88 6.88
C SER A 42 -10.34 19.18 5.80
N TYR A 43 -9.66 18.53 4.86
CA TYR A 43 -10.29 17.84 3.75
C TYR A 43 -10.50 16.37 4.11
N SER A 44 -11.75 15.91 4.12
CA SER A 44 -12.12 14.51 4.37
C SER A 44 -12.44 13.84 3.03
N HIS A 45 -11.71 12.78 2.69
CA HIS A 45 -11.94 12.02 1.46
C HIS A 45 -13.10 11.03 1.68
N THR A 46 -13.99 10.93 0.70
CA THR A 46 -15.19 10.08 0.78
C THR A 46 -14.89 8.58 0.60
N ASN A 47 -13.61 8.18 0.60
CA ASN A 47 -13.13 6.80 0.38
C ASN A 47 -11.88 6.51 1.22
N ASP A 48 -11.87 6.98 2.45
CA ASP A 48 -10.80 6.68 3.40
C ASP A 48 -10.60 5.17 3.55
N GLN A 49 -9.36 4.74 3.38
CA GLN A 49 -8.96 3.34 3.47
C GLN A 49 -8.20 3.09 4.75
N HIS A 50 -8.47 1.96 5.38
CA HIS A 50 -7.67 1.47 6.50
C HIS A 50 -7.07 0.11 6.15
N LEU A 51 -5.93 -0.17 6.77
CA LEU A 51 -5.28 -1.46 6.63
C LEU A 51 -6.12 -2.53 7.32
N ALA A 52 -6.34 -3.64 6.63
CA ALA A 52 -7.11 -4.76 7.12
C ALA A 52 -6.48 -6.09 6.70
N VAL A 53 -6.78 -7.13 7.47
CA VAL A 53 -6.35 -8.50 7.23
C VAL A 53 -7.53 -9.45 7.43
N GLY A 54 -7.70 -10.42 6.54
CA GLY A 54 -8.78 -11.40 6.63
C GLY A 54 -8.74 -12.42 5.50
N PRO A 55 -9.72 -13.34 5.43
CA PRO A 55 -9.79 -14.32 4.34
C PRO A 55 -9.85 -13.64 2.97
N VAL A 56 -9.33 -14.30 1.94
CA VAL A 56 -9.42 -13.83 0.55
C VAL A 56 -10.89 -13.81 0.11
N LYS A 57 -11.37 -12.65 -0.33
CA LYS A 57 -12.75 -12.40 -0.81
C LYS A 57 -12.80 -12.08 -2.29
N GLY A 58 -11.66 -11.91 -2.95
CA GLY A 58 -11.60 -11.47 -4.34
C GLY A 58 -11.88 -9.98 -4.52
N ALA A 59 -11.83 -9.20 -3.45
CA ALA A 59 -12.11 -7.77 -3.47
C ALA A 59 -10.93 -6.98 -4.05
N ARG A 60 -11.21 -5.84 -4.70
CA ARG A 60 -10.17 -4.96 -5.25
C ARG A 60 -9.18 -4.46 -4.19
N GLY A 61 -9.66 -4.21 -2.97
CA GLY A 61 -8.83 -3.82 -1.83
C GLY A 61 -7.75 -4.83 -1.44
N GLU A 62 -7.83 -6.08 -1.90
CA GLU A 62 -6.81 -7.12 -1.67
C GLU A 62 -5.66 -7.08 -2.68
N VAL A 63 -5.80 -6.26 -3.72
CA VAL A 63 -4.89 -6.24 -4.86
C VAL A 63 -3.89 -5.11 -4.68
N TRP A 64 -2.61 -5.45 -4.82
CA TRP A 64 -1.46 -4.56 -4.65
C TRP A 64 -0.57 -4.60 -5.88
N PHE A 65 0.31 -3.61 -6.01
CA PHE A 65 1.45 -3.66 -6.91
C PHE A 65 2.64 -2.94 -6.29
N LEU A 66 3.85 -3.31 -6.71
CA LEU A 66 5.06 -2.57 -6.35
C LEU A 66 5.23 -1.39 -7.31
N ASP A 67 5.33 -0.19 -6.74
CA ASP A 67 5.80 1.00 -7.45
C ASP A 67 7.31 1.15 -7.26
N ASP A 68 8.10 0.58 -8.16
CA ASP A 68 9.57 0.60 -8.13
C ASP A 68 10.18 1.80 -8.87
N ARG A 69 9.36 2.77 -9.29
CA ARG A 69 9.82 3.96 -10.02
C ARG A 69 10.62 4.89 -9.11
N ALA A 70 11.81 5.28 -9.56
CA ALA A 70 12.60 6.31 -8.89
C ALA A 70 11.90 7.66 -8.93
N ARG A 71 11.76 8.32 -7.78
CA ARG A 71 11.07 9.61 -7.64
C ARG A 71 12.02 10.80 -7.61
N GLY A 72 12.74 11.07 -8.70
CA GLY A 72 13.52 12.31 -8.86
C GLY A 72 14.41 12.62 -7.64
N SER A 73 14.26 13.81 -7.04
CA SER A 73 15.03 14.26 -5.86
C SER A 73 14.71 13.53 -4.54
N PHE A 74 13.77 12.58 -4.55
CA PHE A 74 13.38 11.78 -3.40
C PHE A 74 13.72 10.30 -3.65
N VAL A 75 14.34 9.67 -2.65
CA VAL A 75 14.85 8.28 -2.72
C VAL A 75 13.72 7.24 -2.57
N GLU A 76 12.46 7.66 -2.47
CA GLU A 76 11.31 6.83 -2.08
C GLU A 76 10.73 6.03 -3.26
N ALA A 77 11.55 5.13 -3.83
CA ALA A 77 11.09 4.06 -4.71
C ALA A 77 10.59 2.86 -3.89
N SER A 78 9.99 1.88 -4.55
CA SER A 78 9.62 0.57 -3.97
C SER A 78 8.53 0.64 -2.92
N CYS A 79 7.48 1.41 -3.21
CA CYS A 79 6.29 1.52 -2.37
C CYS A 79 5.26 0.44 -2.74
N LEU A 80 4.58 -0.14 -1.76
CA LEU A 80 3.50 -1.11 -1.99
C LEU A 80 2.15 -0.39 -2.10
N VAL A 81 1.67 -0.23 -3.34
CA VAL A 81 0.48 0.55 -3.66
C VAL A 81 -0.74 -0.36 -3.77
N ASN A 82 -1.83 0.03 -3.13
CA ASN A 82 -3.11 -0.66 -3.27
C ASN A 82 -3.79 -0.29 -4.59
N ALA A 83 -4.30 -1.30 -5.30
CA ALA A 83 -4.96 -1.10 -6.59
C ALA A 83 -6.36 -0.49 -6.44
N ASN A 84 -6.97 -0.56 -5.25
CA ASN A 84 -8.20 0.14 -4.94
C ASN A 84 -7.91 1.64 -4.82
N LYS A 85 -8.02 2.37 -5.92
CA LYS A 85 -7.95 3.83 -5.95
C LYS A 85 -9.30 4.41 -6.30
N ASP A 86 -9.58 5.59 -5.78
CA ASP A 86 -10.61 6.42 -6.36
C ASP A 86 -10.02 7.30 -7.48
N ILE A 87 -10.83 8.18 -8.05
CA ILE A 87 -10.39 9.08 -9.13
C ILE A 87 -9.33 10.12 -8.70
N ARG A 88 -9.07 10.27 -7.40
CA ARG A 88 -8.23 11.33 -6.81
C ARG A 88 -6.98 10.77 -6.12
N THR A 89 -7.08 9.60 -5.49
CA THR A 89 -6.04 9.09 -4.60
C THR A 89 -5.94 7.56 -4.66
N ALA A 90 -4.71 7.07 -4.67
CA ALA A 90 -4.38 5.69 -4.29
C ALA A 90 -3.64 5.72 -2.94
N TYR A 91 -3.59 4.58 -2.24
CA TYR A 91 -2.90 4.47 -0.96
C TYR A 91 -1.73 3.50 -1.05
N THR A 92 -0.68 3.76 -0.28
CA THR A 92 0.47 2.86 -0.10
C THR A 92 0.53 2.34 1.32
N LEU A 93 1.05 1.12 1.49
CA LEU A 93 1.39 0.56 2.78
C LEU A 93 2.51 1.37 3.43
N HIS A 94 2.36 1.66 4.71
CA HIS A 94 3.30 2.44 5.51
C HIS A 94 3.62 1.73 6.83
N ALA A 95 4.85 1.94 7.30
CA ALA A 95 5.38 1.43 8.56
C ALA A 95 5.98 2.57 9.38
N GLY A 96 5.71 2.53 10.68
CA GLY A 96 6.24 3.50 11.63
C GLY A 96 5.34 4.72 11.80
N PRO A 97 5.79 5.69 12.62
CA PRO A 97 4.96 6.79 13.05
C PRO A 97 4.60 7.70 11.89
N ARG A 98 3.30 7.88 11.72
CA ARG A 98 2.73 9.03 11.03
C ARG A 98 2.41 10.07 12.09
N ASP A 99 3.14 11.18 12.11
CA ASP A 99 2.82 12.29 13.00
C ASP A 99 1.84 13.22 12.29
N GLU A 100 0.56 12.83 12.32
CA GLU A 100 -0.55 13.71 12.00
C GLU A 100 -1.35 13.92 13.27
N SER A 101 -1.87 15.14 13.47
CA SER A 101 -2.52 15.62 14.71
C SER A 101 -3.70 14.80 15.23
N THR A 102 -4.07 13.71 14.56
CA THR A 102 -5.22 12.84 14.88
C THR A 102 -4.99 11.33 14.72
N ILE A 103 -3.88 10.88 14.13
CA ILE A 103 -3.56 9.44 13.98
C ILE A 103 -2.05 9.29 14.14
N THR A 104 -1.63 8.61 15.20
CA THR A 104 -0.22 8.30 15.46
C THR A 104 -0.04 6.80 15.36
N TYR A 105 0.69 6.34 14.35
CA TYR A 105 1.15 4.96 14.33
C TYR A 105 2.33 4.79 15.30
N GLY A 106 2.36 3.68 16.02
CA GLY A 106 3.55 3.26 16.75
C GLY A 106 4.73 2.95 15.81
N PRO A 107 5.96 2.88 16.34
CA PRO A 107 7.13 2.49 15.55
C PRO A 107 6.99 1.12 14.89
N ASP A 108 6.21 0.20 15.48
CA ASP A 108 5.98 -1.15 14.96
C ASP A 108 4.58 -1.34 14.37
N GLU A 109 3.84 -0.26 14.15
CA GLU A 109 2.52 -0.31 13.53
C GLU A 109 2.57 -0.14 12.02
N LEU A 110 1.54 -0.70 11.37
CA LEU A 110 1.33 -0.62 9.93
C LEU A 110 0.06 0.16 9.63
N GLY A 111 0.10 0.92 8.54
CA GLY A 111 -1.02 1.76 8.11
C GLY A 111 -1.03 2.03 6.61
N LEU A 112 -1.95 2.91 6.22
CA LEU A 112 -2.05 3.42 4.85
C LEU A 112 -1.81 4.93 4.84
N ILE A 113 -1.06 5.39 3.83
CA ILE A 113 -0.88 6.81 3.52
C ILE A 113 -1.12 7.07 2.04
N GLY A 114 -1.38 8.32 1.67
CA GLY A 114 -1.57 8.70 0.28
C GLY A 114 -0.35 8.36 -0.57
N TRP A 115 -0.58 7.66 -1.68
CA TRP A 115 0.47 7.37 -2.65
C TRP A 115 0.90 8.67 -3.33
N GLY A 116 2.20 8.98 -3.32
CA GLY A 116 2.69 10.27 -3.82
C GLY A 116 3.29 11.18 -2.74
N GLN A 117 2.98 10.90 -1.48
CA GLN A 117 3.43 11.70 -0.33
C GLN A 117 4.91 11.47 -0.03
N LYS A 118 5.53 12.41 0.69
CA LYS A 118 6.88 12.26 1.25
C LYS A 118 6.83 11.33 2.48
N GLY A 119 7.89 10.58 2.72
CA GLY A 119 8.01 9.66 3.86
C GLY A 119 7.36 8.30 3.63
N GLN A 120 7.11 7.92 2.38
CA GLN A 120 6.56 6.59 2.10
C GLN A 120 7.60 5.52 2.41
N THR A 121 7.10 4.41 2.96
CA THR A 121 7.95 3.28 3.32
C THR A 121 8.38 2.55 2.06
N GLN A 122 9.68 2.34 1.95
CA GLN A 122 10.27 1.46 0.95
C GLN A 122 10.19 0.03 1.46
N TRP A 123 9.67 -0.87 0.64
CA TRP A 123 9.43 -2.25 1.01
C TRP A 123 10.38 -3.17 0.27
N VAL A 124 10.85 -4.18 0.99
CA VAL A 124 11.65 -5.27 0.44
C VAL A 124 11.03 -6.60 0.86
N ALA A 125 11.10 -7.58 -0.03
CA ALA A 125 10.71 -8.95 0.19
C ALA A 125 11.87 -9.90 -0.10
N GLY A 126 11.90 -11.01 0.62
CA GLY A 126 12.92 -12.04 0.49
C GLY A 126 12.64 -13.21 1.41
N ASP A 127 12.89 -14.43 0.95
CA ASP A 127 12.62 -15.67 1.71
C ASP A 127 11.18 -15.78 2.23
N GLY A 128 10.24 -15.21 1.48
CA GLY A 128 8.82 -15.12 1.84
C GLY A 128 8.50 -14.10 2.93
N ARG A 129 9.46 -13.31 3.42
CA ARG A 129 9.21 -12.24 4.39
C ARG A 129 9.17 -10.88 3.71
N ILE A 130 8.55 -9.91 4.37
CA ILE A 130 8.43 -8.52 3.91
C ILE A 130 8.87 -7.59 5.03
N TRP A 131 9.77 -6.65 4.77
CA TRP A 131 10.27 -5.69 5.75
C TRP A 131 10.38 -4.28 5.15
N PRO A 132 10.25 -3.24 5.99
CA PRO A 132 10.48 -1.86 5.56
C PRO A 132 11.98 -1.54 5.57
N GLU A 133 12.47 -0.83 4.57
CA GLU A 133 13.82 -0.25 4.64
C GLU A 133 13.81 1.05 5.47
N PRO A 134 14.87 1.31 6.26
CA PRO A 134 16.10 0.51 6.41
C PRO A 134 16.03 -0.60 7.49
N ARG A 135 14.85 -0.90 8.02
CA ARG A 135 14.63 -1.78 9.19
C ARG A 135 14.47 -3.25 8.78
N SER A 136 15.56 -3.90 8.41
CA SER A 136 15.59 -5.32 8.03
C SER A 136 15.49 -6.31 9.19
N ASP A 137 15.43 -5.82 10.43
CA ASP A 137 15.20 -6.57 11.65
C ASP A 137 13.71 -6.79 11.96
N LYS A 138 12.81 -6.11 11.25
CA LYS A 138 11.37 -6.08 11.51
C LYS A 138 10.57 -6.53 10.31
N PHE A 139 9.68 -7.49 10.52
CA PHE A 139 8.92 -8.11 9.42
C PHE A 139 7.42 -7.92 9.59
N ILE A 140 6.71 -7.79 8.48
CA ILE A 140 5.24 -7.82 8.46
C ILE A 140 4.80 -9.17 9.04
N THR A 141 4.04 -9.12 10.12
CA THR A 141 3.64 -10.27 10.92
C THR A 141 2.13 -10.29 11.13
N VAL A 142 1.51 -11.45 10.90
CA VAL A 142 0.14 -11.69 11.34
C VAL A 142 0.11 -11.83 12.86
N LEU A 143 -0.69 -10.99 13.50
CA LEU A 143 -0.93 -11.02 14.94
C LEU A 143 -2.26 -11.73 15.22
N TRP A 144 -2.36 -12.42 16.34
CA TRP A 144 -3.60 -13.06 16.79
C TRP A 144 -3.84 -12.73 18.25
N ASP A 145 -4.99 -12.12 18.56
CA ASP A 145 -5.36 -11.72 19.92
C ASP A 145 -6.32 -12.72 20.60
N GLY A 146 -6.55 -13.89 20.00
CA GLY A 146 -7.56 -14.86 20.45
C GLY A 146 -8.93 -14.68 19.82
N ARG A 147 -9.19 -13.58 19.09
CA ARG A 147 -10.49 -13.27 18.49
C ARG A 147 -10.41 -12.88 17.02
N LYS A 148 -9.39 -12.12 16.64
CA LYS A 148 -9.21 -11.62 15.27
C LYS A 148 -7.74 -11.57 14.89
N HIS A 149 -7.51 -11.66 13.58
CA HIS A 149 -6.20 -11.37 13.02
C HIS A 149 -5.95 -9.85 13.04
N GLY A 150 -4.77 -9.47 13.48
CA GLY A 150 -4.18 -8.15 13.31
C GLY A 150 -2.94 -8.24 12.44
N ILE A 151 -2.32 -7.10 12.17
CA ILE A 151 -1.06 -7.03 11.46
C ILE A 151 -0.18 -5.94 12.05
N GLY A 152 1.13 -6.19 12.09
CA GLY A 152 2.11 -5.24 12.58
C GLY A 152 3.52 -5.64 12.16
N LEU A 153 4.50 -4.90 12.64
CA LEU A 153 5.91 -5.27 12.54
C LEU A 153 6.33 -6.00 13.81
N ALA A 154 7.10 -7.07 13.66
CA ALA A 154 7.70 -7.77 14.78
C ALA A 154 9.11 -8.22 14.43
N ASP A 155 9.91 -8.51 15.46
CA ASP A 155 11.18 -9.22 15.30
C ASP A 155 10.93 -10.59 14.68
N HIS A 156 12.01 -11.23 14.21
CA HIS A 156 11.95 -12.52 13.54
C HIS A 156 11.05 -13.54 14.26
N ALA A 157 10.10 -14.10 13.52
CA ALA A 157 9.16 -15.13 13.97
C ALA A 157 8.98 -16.20 12.88
N ASP A 158 8.68 -17.43 13.30
CA ASP A 158 8.87 -18.59 12.42
C ASP A 158 7.82 -18.73 11.31
N GLU A 159 6.52 -18.64 11.59
CA GLU A 159 5.50 -18.98 10.58
C GLU A 159 4.61 -17.80 10.16
N ASN A 160 4.27 -16.91 11.08
CA ASN A 160 3.31 -15.80 10.84
C ASN A 160 3.90 -14.64 10.02
N GLN A 161 5.16 -14.75 9.59
CA GLN A 161 5.89 -13.77 8.78
C GLN A 161 6.09 -14.21 7.33
N HIS A 162 5.68 -15.43 6.98
CA HIS A 162 5.81 -15.91 5.61
C HIS A 162 4.58 -15.56 4.79
N TRP A 163 4.80 -14.82 3.71
CA TRP A 163 3.84 -14.33 2.76
C TRP A 163 4.13 -14.90 1.38
N THR A 164 3.08 -14.99 0.58
CA THR A 164 3.12 -15.39 -0.81
C THR A 164 2.44 -14.35 -1.67
N PHE A 165 2.92 -14.20 -2.89
CA PHE A 165 2.34 -13.29 -3.86
C PHE A 165 1.51 -14.10 -4.86
N GLN A 166 0.21 -13.84 -4.88
CA GLN A 166 -0.70 -14.47 -5.85
C GLN A 166 -1.00 -13.45 -6.94
N GLU A 167 -0.48 -13.64 -8.15
CA GLU A 167 -0.76 -12.75 -9.27
C GLU A 167 -2.27 -12.67 -9.55
N VAL A 168 -2.73 -11.46 -9.88
CA VAL A 168 -4.12 -11.17 -10.21
C VAL A 168 -4.16 -10.39 -11.51
N GLU A 169 -5.06 -10.75 -12.40
CA GLU A 169 -5.36 -9.93 -13.58
C GLU A 169 -6.53 -9.00 -13.27
N LEU A 170 -6.36 -7.71 -13.55
CA LEU A 170 -7.43 -6.71 -13.48
C LEU A 170 -7.88 -6.38 -14.90
N PRO A 171 -9.11 -6.73 -15.32
CA PRO A 171 -9.53 -6.58 -16.71
C PRO A 171 -9.42 -5.15 -17.26
N GLY A 172 -8.61 -5.00 -18.31
CA GLY A 172 -8.36 -3.71 -18.97
C GLY A 172 -7.48 -2.76 -18.17
N GLU A 173 -6.75 -3.28 -17.17
CA GLU A 173 -5.84 -2.53 -16.34
C GLU A 173 -4.43 -3.09 -16.40
N SER A 174 -3.46 -2.24 -16.08
CA SER A 174 -2.06 -2.65 -16.02
C SER A 174 -1.30 -1.76 -15.06
N VAL A 175 -0.34 -2.34 -14.35
CA VAL A 175 0.54 -1.60 -13.44
C VAL A 175 1.25 -0.46 -14.20
N PRO A 176 1.21 0.79 -13.69
CA PRO A 176 1.89 1.91 -14.32
C PRO A 176 3.40 1.68 -14.36
N THR A 177 3.98 1.75 -15.55
CA THR A 177 5.44 1.59 -15.75
C THR A 177 6.16 2.93 -15.92
N GLU A 178 5.43 4.04 -16.08
CA GLU A 178 5.98 5.39 -16.27
C GLU A 178 5.31 6.40 -15.33
N ARG A 179 5.99 7.53 -15.06
CA ARG A 179 5.45 8.62 -14.21
C ARG A 179 4.28 9.30 -14.93
N LEU A 180 3.09 9.24 -14.36
CA LEU A 180 2.00 10.16 -14.72
C LEU A 180 2.42 11.55 -14.20
N GLY A 181 2.57 12.52 -15.09
CA GLY A 181 2.67 13.91 -14.66
C GLY A 181 1.37 14.30 -13.94
N ILE A 182 1.46 15.16 -12.93
CA ILE A 182 0.31 15.77 -12.22
C ILE A 182 -0.68 16.50 -13.16
N TYR A 183 -0.36 16.62 -14.45
CA TYR A 183 -1.12 17.32 -15.48
C TYR A 183 -1.47 16.43 -16.69
N GLU A 184 -1.37 15.10 -16.60
CA GLU A 184 -1.74 14.27 -17.73
C GLU A 184 -3.24 14.34 -18.01
N GLN A 185 -3.58 15.01 -19.10
CA GLN A 185 -4.95 15.08 -19.61
C GLN A 185 -5.28 13.73 -20.24
N SER A 186 -5.98 12.88 -19.49
CA SER A 186 -6.54 11.66 -20.05
C SER A 186 -7.57 12.02 -21.14
N PRO A 187 -7.65 11.25 -22.24
CA PRO A 187 -8.68 11.46 -23.26
C PRO A 187 -10.09 11.51 -22.64
N PRO A 188 -11.01 12.32 -23.20
CA PRO A 188 -12.41 12.33 -22.76
C PRO A 188 -13.00 10.91 -22.73
N GLY A 189 -13.72 10.55 -21.65
CA GLY A 189 -14.28 9.21 -21.45
C GLY A 189 -13.32 8.19 -20.82
N THR A 190 -12.11 8.59 -20.46
CA THR A 190 -11.17 7.72 -19.73
C THR A 190 -11.67 7.47 -18.32
N ASP A 191 -11.89 6.19 -17.99
CA ASP A 191 -12.11 5.77 -16.61
C ASP A 191 -10.81 5.95 -15.79
N LEU A 192 -10.82 7.00 -14.96
CA LEU A 192 -9.72 7.41 -14.09
C LEU A 192 -9.58 6.53 -12.83
N SER A 193 -10.53 5.64 -12.54
CA SER A 193 -10.41 4.67 -11.43
C SER A 193 -9.53 3.48 -11.79
N LYS A 194 -9.25 3.29 -13.08
CA LYS A 194 -8.42 2.20 -13.61
C LYS A 194 -6.94 2.55 -13.68
N TRP A 195 -6.09 1.54 -13.50
CA TRP A 195 -4.65 1.60 -13.72
C TRP A 195 -4.30 1.30 -15.17
N ARG A 196 -3.32 2.02 -15.72
CA ARG A 196 -2.94 1.89 -17.13
C ARG A 196 -1.43 2.05 -17.28
N LYS A 197 -0.87 1.33 -18.24
CA LYS A 197 0.43 1.61 -18.83
C LYS A 197 0.21 2.77 -19.79
N ARG A 198 1.22 3.63 -19.90
CA ARG A 198 1.27 4.55 -21.02
C ARG A 198 1.54 3.73 -22.30
N MET A 199 0.88 4.11 -23.39
CA MET A 199 1.25 3.65 -24.73
C MET A 199 2.41 4.48 -25.25
#